data_AF-A0AAW6H2G1-F1
#
_entry.id   AF-A0AAW6H2G1-F1
#
_cell.length_a   1.000
_cell.length_b   1.000
_cell.length_c   1.000
_cell.angle_alpha   90.00
_cell.angle_beta   90.00
_cell.angle_gamma   90.00
#
_symmetry.space_group_name_H-M   'P 1'
#
loop_
_entity.id
_entity.type
_entity.pdbx_description
1 polymer ?
#
loop_
_entity_poly.entity_id
_entity_poly.type
_entity_poly.pdbx_seq_one_letter_code
_entity_poly.pdbx_strand_id
1 'polypeptide(L)'
;MNELQNIEFERLYENSGAGTKSQFILSAIFGKPMKVVKIDKAATDYYIKLTNLQSEYRRIGVNYNQIVKAVHSGELTEKKALALLYKLEQLTVELVSLNKEIIRLTKEFEQWLQR
;
A
#
# COMPACT_ATOMS: atom_id res chain seq x y z
N MET A 1 6.08 -29.64 -33.89
CA MET A 1 5.15 -28.90 -34.77
C MET A 1 5.63 -29.17 -36.18
N ASN A 2 4.80 -29.78 -37.03
CA ASN A 2 5.20 -30.07 -38.41
C ASN A 2 5.21 -28.77 -39.23
N GLU A 3 6.04 -28.68 -40.27
CA GLU A 3 6.22 -27.47 -41.08
C GLU A 3 4.89 -26.95 -41.66
N LEU A 4 4.01 -27.88 -42.06
CA LEU A 4 2.64 -27.59 -42.51
C LEU A 4 1.76 -26.95 -41.43
N GLN A 5 1.91 -27.37 -40.16
CA GLN A 5 1.16 -26.77 -39.04
C GLN A 5 1.65 -25.36 -38.74
N ASN A 6 2.94 -25.10 -38.94
CA ASN A 6 3.52 -23.77 -38.77
C ASN A 6 3.02 -22.83 -39.88
N ILE A 7 3.00 -23.28 -41.14
CA ILE A 7 2.47 -22.51 -42.28
C ILE A 7 1.01 -22.12 -42.04
N GLU A 8 0.18 -23.06 -41.61
CA GLU A 8 -1.23 -22.79 -41.33
C GLU A 8 -1.42 -21.86 -40.13
N PHE A 9 -0.59 -22.01 -39.09
CA PHE A 9 -0.58 -21.10 -37.95
C PHE A 9 -0.24 -19.66 -38.34
N GLU A 10 0.80 -19.45 -39.16
CA GLU A 10 1.18 -18.12 -39.65
C GLU A 10 0.06 -17.49 -40.49
N ARG A 11 -0.56 -18.28 -41.38
CA ARG A 11 -1.70 -17.81 -42.18
C ARG A 11 -2.87 -17.37 -41.30
N LEU A 12 -3.23 -18.14 -40.29
CA LEU A 12 -4.33 -17.77 -39.38
C LEU A 12 -3.98 -16.55 -38.53
N TYR A 13 -2.72 -16.41 -38.12
CA TYR A 13 -2.23 -15.24 -37.40
C TYR A 13 -2.32 -13.97 -38.25
N GLU A 14 -1.83 -13.99 -39.49
CA GLU A 14 -1.89 -12.84 -40.41
C GLU A 14 -3.33 -12.39 -40.68
N ASN A 15 -4.25 -13.35 -40.84
CA ASN A 15 -5.67 -13.06 -41.06
C ASN A 15 -6.43 -12.61 -39.80
N SER A 16 -5.87 -12.82 -38.60
CA SER A 16 -6.53 -12.47 -37.32
C SER A 16 -6.43 -10.99 -36.96
N GLY A 17 -5.47 -10.25 -37.53
CA GLY A 17 -5.18 -8.87 -37.16
C GLY A 17 -4.60 -8.68 -35.75
N ALA A 18 -4.22 -9.77 -35.06
CA ALA A 18 -3.61 -9.69 -33.74
C ALA A 18 -2.20 -9.07 -33.78
N GLY A 19 -1.88 -8.21 -32.82
CA GLY A 19 -0.59 -7.50 -32.80
C GLY A 19 0.60 -8.40 -32.45
N THR A 20 0.38 -9.56 -31.82
CA THR A 20 1.43 -10.53 -31.49
C THR A 20 0.90 -11.97 -31.54
N LYS A 21 1.76 -12.94 -31.87
CA LYS A 21 1.42 -14.38 -31.88
C LYS A 21 0.91 -14.87 -30.52
N SER A 22 1.45 -14.35 -29.42
CA SER A 22 0.97 -14.67 -28.07
C SER A 22 -0.46 -14.20 -27.84
N GLN A 23 -0.82 -12.99 -28.27
CA GLN A 23 -2.20 -12.50 -28.18
C GLN A 23 -3.15 -13.35 -29.03
N PHE A 24 -2.72 -13.78 -30.22
CA PHE A 24 -3.48 -14.67 -31.09
C PHE A 24 -3.70 -16.05 -30.49
N ILE A 25 -2.65 -16.68 -29.93
CA ILE A 25 -2.77 -17.97 -29.24
C ILE A 25 -3.69 -17.85 -28.04
N LEU A 26 -3.56 -16.79 -27.24
CA LEU A 26 -4.40 -16.57 -26.06
C LEU A 26 -5.87 -16.31 -26.45
N SER A 27 -6.15 -15.54 -27.49
CA SER A 27 -7.51 -15.31 -27.97
C SER A 27 -8.13 -16.57 -28.58
N ALA A 28 -7.33 -17.38 -29.28
CA ALA A 28 -7.77 -18.65 -29.86
C ALA A 28 -8.06 -19.71 -28.79
N ILE A 29 -7.24 -19.80 -27.73
CA ILE A 29 -7.44 -20.78 -26.64
C ILE A 29 -8.57 -20.36 -25.70
N PHE A 30 -8.65 -19.07 -25.35
CA PHE A 30 -9.55 -18.60 -24.28
C PHE A 30 -10.80 -17.88 -24.80
N GLY A 31 -10.95 -17.69 -26.12
CA GLY A 31 -12.13 -17.10 -26.75
C GLY A 31 -12.44 -15.65 -26.33
N LYS A 32 -11.55 -14.99 -25.57
CA LYS A 32 -11.70 -13.62 -25.04
C LYS A 32 -10.32 -12.97 -24.76
N PRO A 33 -10.20 -11.63 -24.82
CA PRO A 33 -8.96 -10.94 -24.48
C PRO A 33 -8.63 -11.08 -22.99
N MET A 34 -7.40 -11.53 -22.69
CA MET A 34 -6.89 -11.68 -21.33
C MET A 34 -6.41 -10.32 -20.79
N LYS A 35 -6.99 -9.86 -19.68
CA LYS A 35 -6.52 -8.66 -18.97
C LYS A 35 -5.35 -9.05 -18.04
N VAL A 36 -4.13 -8.79 -18.48
CA VAL A 36 -2.93 -8.91 -17.62
C VAL A 36 -2.87 -7.70 -16.70
N VAL A 37 -3.02 -7.92 -15.39
CA VAL A 37 -2.88 -6.88 -14.38
C VAL A 37 -1.47 -6.97 -13.80
N LYS A 38 -0.62 -5.99 -14.09
CA LYS A 38 0.68 -5.83 -13.44
C LYS A 38 0.46 -5.20 -12.07
N ILE A 39 0.72 -5.94 -11.00
CA ILE A 39 0.63 -5.42 -9.63
C ILE A 39 2.02 -4.96 -9.21
N ASP A 40 2.16 -3.68 -8.92
CA ASP A 40 3.34 -3.16 -8.24
C ASP A 40 3.24 -3.50 -6.75
N LYS A 41 3.96 -4.55 -6.37
CA LYS A 41 3.99 -5.05 -5.00
C LYS A 41 4.57 -4.02 -4.03
N ALA A 42 5.57 -3.25 -4.45
CA ALA A 42 6.19 -2.23 -3.59
C ALA A 42 5.21 -1.09 -3.29
N ALA A 43 4.47 -0.63 -4.30
CA ALA A 43 3.41 0.36 -4.11
C ALA A 43 2.29 -0.18 -3.20
N THR A 44 1.88 -1.44 -3.40
CA THR A 44 0.84 -2.08 -2.59
C THR A 44 1.26 -2.20 -1.12
N ASP A 45 2.48 -2.68 -0.86
CA ASP A 45 3.03 -2.80 0.49
C ASP A 45 3.18 -1.43 1.18
N TYR A 46 3.53 -0.39 0.41
CA TYR A 46 3.55 0.99 0.90
C TYR A 46 2.16 1.47 1.33
N TYR A 47 1.13 1.27 0.50
CA TYR A 47 -0.25 1.66 0.86
C TYR A 47 -0.78 0.90 2.08
N ILE A 48 -0.46 -0.40 2.23
CA ILE A 48 -0.82 -1.19 3.40
C ILE A 48 -0.17 -0.61 4.66
N LYS A 49 1.12 -0.28 4.60
CA LYS A 49 1.84 0.35 5.72
C LYS A 49 1.26 1.72 6.07
N LEU A 50 0.92 2.54 5.07
CA LEU A 50 0.27 3.84 5.29
C LEU A 50 -1.12 3.69 5.94
N THR A 51 -1.87 2.67 5.54
CA THR A 51 -3.18 2.35 6.15
C THR A 51 -3.01 1.90 7.60
N ASN A 52 -2.01 1.07 7.90
CA ASN A 52 -1.74 0.60 9.26
C ASN A 52 -1.38 1.75 10.21
N LEU A 53 -0.69 2.79 9.73
CA LEU A 53 -0.41 4.01 10.50
C LEU A 53 -1.68 4.70 11.01
N GLN A 54 -2.80 4.65 10.26
CA GLN A 54 -4.07 5.19 10.73
C GLN A 54 -4.57 4.50 12.01
N SER A 55 -4.31 3.19 12.15
CA SER A 55 -4.66 2.45 13.36
C SER A 55 -3.80 2.87 14.56
N GLU A 56 -2.53 3.21 14.33
CA GLU A 56 -1.64 3.73 15.37
C GLU A 56 -2.08 5.13 15.85
N TYR A 57 -2.43 6.04 14.93
CA TYR A 57 -2.94 7.37 15.32
C TYR A 57 -4.20 7.26 16.19
N ARG A 58 -5.11 6.34 15.85
CA ARG A 58 -6.31 6.08 16.66
C ARG A 58 -5.96 5.57 18.05
N ARG A 59 -5.03 4.62 18.18
CA ARG A 59 -4.56 4.12 19.49
C ARG A 59 -4.02 5.25 20.35
N ILE A 60 -3.23 6.14 19.77
CA ILE A 60 -2.66 7.30 20.46
C ILE A 60 -3.76 8.26 20.92
N GLY A 61 -4.75 8.55 20.06
CA GLY A 61 -5.91 9.36 20.44
C GLY A 61 -6.72 8.76 21.59
N VAL A 62 -6.90 7.44 21.61
CA VAL A 62 -7.56 6.73 22.72
C VAL A 62 -6.75 6.86 24.01
N ASN A 63 -5.43 6.61 23.96
CA ASN A 63 -4.55 6.73 25.13
C ASN A 63 -4.54 8.16 25.70
N TYR A 64 -4.49 9.18 24.83
CA TYR A 64 -4.60 10.58 25.22
C TYR A 64 -5.90 10.83 25.99
N ASN A 65 -7.04 10.42 25.43
CA ASN A 65 -8.34 10.61 26.05
C ASN A 65 -8.46 9.91 27.41
N GLN A 66 -7.90 8.70 27.54
CA GLN A 66 -7.89 7.96 28.79
C GLN A 66 -7.09 8.68 29.87
N ILE A 67 -5.89 9.17 29.54
CA ILE A 67 -5.04 9.90 30.48
C ILE A 67 -5.73 11.19 30.92
N VAL A 68 -6.27 11.99 29.99
CA VAL A 68 -6.97 13.23 30.32
C VAL A 68 -8.17 12.97 31.24
N LYS A 69 -8.98 11.93 30.96
CA LYS A 69 -10.09 11.55 31.82
C LYS A 69 -9.63 11.11 33.21
N ALA A 70 -8.60 10.28 33.28
CA ALA A 70 -8.08 9.79 34.55
C ALA A 70 -7.49 10.93 35.41
N VAL A 71 -6.80 11.89 34.79
CA VAL A 71 -6.31 13.11 35.46
C VAL A 71 -7.48 13.98 35.91
N HIS A 72 -8.48 14.21 35.06
CA HIS A 72 -9.63 15.05 35.36
C HIS A 72 -10.54 14.46 36.45
N SER A 73 -10.66 13.14 36.54
CA SER A 73 -11.48 12.45 37.55
C SER A 73 -10.96 12.59 38.98
N GLY A 74 -9.71 13.03 39.17
CA GLY A 74 -9.07 13.12 40.49
C GLY A 74 -8.72 11.77 41.13
N GLU A 75 -8.96 10.64 40.44
CA GLU A 75 -8.67 9.29 40.92
C GLU A 75 -7.17 8.96 40.90
N LEU A 76 -6.38 9.71 40.11
CA LEU A 76 -4.93 9.55 40.03
C LEU A 76 -4.23 10.41 41.07
N THR A 77 -3.25 9.81 41.75
CA THR A 77 -2.28 10.59 42.51
C THR A 77 -1.45 11.46 41.56
N GLU A 78 -1.04 12.64 42.02
CA GLU A 78 -0.24 13.60 41.24
C GLU A 78 1.00 12.93 40.60
N LYS A 79 1.69 12.06 41.35
CA LYS A 79 2.82 11.27 40.85
C LYS A 79 2.45 10.36 39.67
N LYS A 80 1.29 9.70 39.71
CA LYS A 80 0.81 8.84 38.61
C LYS A 80 0.38 9.67 37.40
N ALA A 81 -0.28 10.80 37.63
CA ALA A 81 -0.68 11.73 36.59
C ALA A 81 0.55 12.26 35.82
N LEU A 82 1.57 12.75 36.54
CA LEU A 82 2.83 13.21 35.95
C LEU A 82 3.55 12.10 35.15
N ALA A 83 3.63 10.89 35.69
CA ALA A 83 4.26 9.77 34.97
C ALA A 83 3.54 9.43 33.65
N LEU A 84 2.20 9.48 33.63
CA LEU A 84 1.41 9.26 32.42
C LEU A 84 1.58 10.40 31.41
N LEU A 85 1.64 11.66 31.88
CA LEU A 85 1.88 12.82 31.02
C LEU A 85 3.26 12.78 30.35
N TYR A 86 4.33 12.46 31.10
CA TYR A 86 5.67 12.31 30.52
C TYR A 86 5.72 11.21 29.46
N LYS A 87 5.10 10.05 29.72
CA LYS A 87 5.04 8.96 28.75
C LYS A 87 4.27 9.35 27.50
N LEU A 88 3.17 10.08 27.65
CA LEU A 88 2.37 10.59 26.54
C LEU A 88 3.15 11.59 25.69
N GLU A 89 3.89 12.51 26.33
CA GLU A 89 4.76 13.47 25.64
C GLU A 89 5.82 12.75 24.81
N GLN A 90 6.55 11.79 25.39
CA GLN A 90 7.57 11.01 24.67
C GLN A 90 7.00 10.28 23.46
N LEU A 91 5.88 9.56 23.62
CA LEU A 91 5.21 8.87 22.51
C LEU A 91 4.75 9.85 21.43
N THR A 92 4.33 11.06 21.80
CA THR A 92 3.93 12.10 20.84
C THR A 92 5.14 12.62 20.06
N VAL A 93 6.30 12.80 20.69
CA VAL A 93 7.54 13.20 20.01
C VAL A 93 7.99 12.14 19.00
N GLU A 94 7.99 10.86 19.40
CA GLU A 94 8.32 9.75 18.50
C GLU A 94 7.37 9.69 17.30
N LEU A 95 6.07 9.86 17.55
CA LEU A 95 5.04 9.92 16.50
C LEU A 95 5.29 11.05 15.50
N VAL A 96 5.66 12.24 15.98
CA VAL A 96 5.97 13.39 15.12
C VAL A 96 7.20 13.10 14.26
N SER A 97 8.23 12.46 14.82
CA SER A 97 9.44 12.09 14.08
C SER A 97 9.13 11.08 12.97
N LEU A 98 8.39 10.01 13.30
CA LEU A 98 7.92 9.02 12.33
C LEU A 98 7.07 9.65 11.22
N ASN A 99 6.17 10.59 11.56
CA ASN A 99 5.36 11.32 10.57
C ASN A 99 6.21 12.11 9.59
N LYS A 100 7.25 12.81 10.07
CA LYS A 100 8.16 13.56 9.20
C LYS A 100 8.86 12.65 8.21
N GLU A 101 9.28 11.48 8.66
CA GLU A 101 9.94 10.48 7.81
C GLU A 101 8.98 9.88 6.79
N ILE A 102 7.73 9.58 7.18
CA ILE A 102 6.67 9.14 6.26
C ILE A 102 6.44 10.20 5.18
N ILE A 103 6.30 11.47 5.55
CA ILE A 103 6.11 12.55 4.58
C ILE A 103 7.30 12.66 3.62
N ARG A 104 8.54 12.54 4.12
CA ARG A 104 9.76 12.56 3.31
C ARG A 104 9.75 11.43 2.28
N LEU A 105 9.56 10.19 2.73
CA LEU A 105 9.53 9.01 1.86
C LEU A 105 8.38 9.05 0.86
N THR A 106 7.22 9.60 1.26
CA THR A 106 6.07 9.78 0.37
C THR A 106 6.41 10.72 -0.77
N LYS A 107 7.06 11.85 -0.48
CA LYS A 107 7.51 12.81 -1.52
C LYS A 107 8.54 12.19 -2.46
N GLU A 108 9.49 11.42 -1.94
CA GLU A 108 10.49 10.71 -2.75
C GLU A 108 9.82 9.69 -3.69
N PHE A 109 8.83 8.96 -3.18
CA PHE A 109 8.06 7.99 -3.97
C PHE A 109 7.20 8.66 -5.05
N GLU A 110 6.51 9.76 -4.72
CA GLU A 110 5.74 10.55 -5.69
C GLU A 110 6.62 11.11 -6.81
N GLN A 111 7.83 11.59 -6.49
CA GLN A 111 8.80 12.03 -7.49
C GLN A 111 9.30 10.89 -8.39
N TRP A 112 9.46 9.69 -7.83
CA TRP A 112 9.84 8.50 -8.61
C TRP A 112 8.73 8.08 -9.58
N LEU A 113 7.45 8.12 -9.17
CA LEU A 113 6.30 7.79 -10.01
C LEU A 113 6.06 8.78 -11.17
N GLN A 114 6.57 10.01 -11.07
CA GLN A 114 6.48 11.02 -12.12
C GLN A 114 7.53 10.85 -13.23
N ARG A 115 8.47 9.89 -13.09
CA ARG A 115 9.48 9.55 -14.09
C ARG A 115 9.04 8.37 -14.94
#